data_AF-A0A9E6CHE9-F1
#
_entry.id   AF-A0A9E6CHE9-F1
#
_cell.length_a   1.000
_cell.length_b   1.000
_cell.length_c   1.000
_cell.angle_alpha   90.00
_cell.angle_beta   90.00
_cell.angle_gamma   90.00
#
_symmetry.space_group_name_H-M   'P 1'
#
loop_
_entity.id
_entity.type
_entity.pdbx_description
1 polymer ?
#
loop_
_entity_poly.entity_id
_entity_poly.type
_entity_poly.pdbx_seq_one_letter_code
_entity_poly.pdbx_strand_id
1 'polypeptide(L)'
;MRVDITVKSLRDLFKEKIAELQEEPEFQWKRERIKYAVNENGESCVKLAVGNLPLDYDLWKGLRNPALVGLYPVGLEEIWEFYANRRKTEVDESGRQTVFQIPRSFNFARKNYTRAVIISIMLPFSLEVIEEYTQLFGKKGGSSHMYSRMFQDVDLILDKATTRVATNLVTSDTVIVPMNNENVKSISLEAVPSTRQGAAHGPGKDVNYAHKSIAVLMGLGQFGVSRIVFRDEIANGKVERAIGPLKSIIIFDKEKLVKDGSDGIIHPGEAWRGFICRLSDFTDATPDINKYRFCSYIPYNEEACRKCIDSCPSGAQTNSIPTAYGSYPEKIKNQTHRFWEGKLQFDFARCCEERGQMATVFPEWSCSRCISICVAAGKRRINATKNFYKE
;
A
#
# COMPACT_ATOMS: atom_id res chain seq x y z
N MET A 1 -0.38 -3.90 -29.50
CA MET A 1 -1.22 -5.01 -29.00
C MET A 1 -1.86 -4.52 -27.71
N ARG A 2 -3.19 -4.58 -27.59
CA ARG A 2 -3.88 -4.15 -26.37
C ARG A 2 -3.61 -5.19 -25.28
N VAL A 3 -3.13 -4.76 -24.12
CA VAL A 3 -2.98 -5.64 -22.96
C VAL A 3 -4.34 -5.74 -22.29
N ASP A 4 -4.86 -6.95 -22.13
CA ASP A 4 -6.11 -7.17 -21.41
C ASP A 4 -5.92 -6.86 -19.92
N ILE A 5 -6.84 -6.06 -19.35
CA ILE A 5 -6.82 -5.68 -17.94
C ILE A 5 -7.40 -6.85 -17.13
N THR A 6 -6.58 -7.88 -16.90
CA THR A 6 -6.89 -8.99 -15.99
C THR A 6 -5.80 -9.11 -14.93
N VAL A 7 -6.11 -9.69 -13.76
CA VAL A 7 -5.11 -9.88 -12.69
C VAL A 7 -3.91 -10.71 -13.19
N LYS A 8 -4.17 -11.72 -14.02
CA LYS A 8 -3.13 -12.61 -14.55
C LYS A 8 -2.23 -11.87 -15.55
N SER A 9 -2.81 -11.26 -16.59
CA SER A 9 -2.05 -10.55 -17.63
C SER A 9 -1.19 -9.42 -17.05
N LEU A 10 -1.74 -8.66 -16.09
CA LEU A 10 -1.00 -7.60 -15.42
C LEU A 10 0.14 -8.14 -14.56
N ARG A 11 -0.08 -9.25 -13.83
CA ARG A 11 0.96 -9.87 -13.01
C ARG A 11 2.12 -10.36 -13.88
N ASP A 12 1.81 -11.01 -15.01
CA ASP A 12 2.81 -11.51 -15.95
C ASP A 12 3.61 -10.34 -16.56
N LEU A 13 2.92 -9.25 -16.91
CA LEU A 13 3.57 -8.03 -17.40
C LEU A 13 4.48 -7.37 -16.34
N PHE A 14 4.06 -7.32 -15.08
CA PHE A 14 4.93 -6.84 -13.99
C PHE A 14 6.17 -7.73 -13.80
N LYS A 15 6.00 -9.05 -13.84
CA LYS A 15 7.13 -9.99 -13.76
C LYS A 15 8.13 -9.76 -14.89
N GLU A 16 7.64 -9.62 -16.12
CA GLU A 16 8.43 -9.31 -17.30
C GLU A 16 9.24 -8.01 -17.09
N LYS A 17 8.57 -6.92 -16.68
CA LYS A 17 9.25 -5.62 -16.48
C LYS A 17 10.24 -5.62 -15.33
N ILE A 18 9.99 -6.41 -14.29
CA ILE A 18 10.96 -6.59 -13.19
C ILE A 18 12.18 -7.38 -13.66
N ALA A 19 11.98 -8.41 -14.50
CA ALA A 19 13.08 -9.18 -15.08
C ALA A 19 13.97 -8.32 -15.99
N GLU A 20 13.37 -7.52 -16.88
CA GLU A 20 14.11 -6.55 -17.71
C GLU A 20 14.92 -5.55 -16.89
N LEU A 21 14.38 -5.09 -15.75
CA LEU A 21 15.11 -4.17 -14.87
C LEU A 21 16.38 -4.80 -14.29
N GLN A 22 16.45 -6.12 -14.12
CA GLN A 22 17.68 -6.77 -13.63
C GLN A 22 18.86 -6.61 -14.59
N GLU A 23 18.61 -6.26 -15.85
CA GLU A 23 19.66 -6.02 -16.84
C GLU A 23 20.31 -4.63 -16.69
N GLU A 24 19.70 -3.69 -15.97
CA GLU A 24 20.28 -2.35 -15.81
C GLU A 24 21.44 -2.32 -14.81
N PRO A 25 22.49 -1.51 -15.05
CA PRO A 25 23.68 -1.48 -14.19
C PRO A 25 23.39 -1.24 -12.70
N GLU A 26 22.39 -0.42 -12.39
CA GLU A 26 21.97 -0.10 -11.02
C GLU A 26 21.29 -1.29 -10.30
N PHE A 27 20.84 -2.30 -11.04
CA PHE A 27 20.24 -3.53 -10.51
C PHE A 27 21.07 -4.79 -10.79
N GLN A 28 22.25 -4.66 -11.40
CA GLN A 28 23.24 -5.73 -11.54
C GLN A 28 23.99 -5.95 -10.21
N TRP A 29 23.24 -6.30 -9.16
CA TRP A 29 23.83 -6.79 -7.92
C TRP A 29 24.52 -8.13 -8.21
N LYS A 30 25.64 -8.44 -7.52
CA LYS A 30 26.18 -9.81 -7.53
C LYS A 30 25.00 -10.77 -7.25
N ARG A 31 24.81 -11.78 -8.12
CA ARG A 31 23.69 -12.74 -8.14
C ARG A 31 23.31 -13.34 -6.77
N GLU A 32 24.20 -13.24 -5.80
CA GLU A 32 24.12 -13.92 -4.52
C GLU A 32 23.06 -13.37 -3.56
N ARG A 33 22.42 -12.21 -3.77
CA ARG A 33 21.34 -11.73 -2.87
C ARG A 33 20.25 -10.93 -3.58
N ILE A 34 19.33 -11.61 -4.26
CA ILE A 34 18.07 -11.00 -4.72
C ILE A 34 17.31 -10.48 -3.49
N LYS A 35 16.95 -9.19 -3.52
CA LYS A 35 16.38 -8.44 -2.38
C LYS A 35 14.85 -8.54 -2.28
N TYR A 36 14.20 -9.04 -3.32
CA TYR A 36 12.77 -9.34 -3.35
C TYR A 36 12.54 -10.86 -3.33
N ALA A 37 11.33 -11.28 -2.97
CA ALA A 37 10.94 -12.68 -2.97
C ALA A 37 10.84 -13.20 -4.41
N VAL A 38 11.40 -14.39 -4.64
CA VAL A 38 11.31 -15.14 -5.89
C VAL A 38 10.66 -16.51 -5.64
N ASN A 39 10.04 -17.09 -6.65
CA ASN A 39 9.48 -18.44 -6.59
C ASN A 39 10.56 -19.49 -6.91
N GLU A 40 10.18 -20.77 -6.91
CA GLU A 40 11.07 -21.91 -7.22
C GLU A 40 11.70 -21.82 -8.63
N ASN A 41 11.06 -21.12 -9.56
CA ASN A 41 11.56 -20.89 -10.92
C ASN A 41 12.47 -19.64 -11.02
N GLY A 42 12.72 -18.94 -9.92
CA GLY A 42 13.49 -17.69 -9.90
C GLY A 42 12.71 -16.45 -10.38
N GLU A 43 11.42 -16.56 -10.63
CA GLU A 43 10.58 -15.42 -11.02
C GLU A 43 10.17 -14.59 -9.80
N SER A 44 9.99 -13.28 -9.99
CA SER A 44 9.52 -12.39 -8.92
C SER A 44 8.12 -12.77 -8.41
N CYS A 45 7.96 -12.79 -7.08
CA CYS A 45 6.71 -13.11 -6.38
C CYS A 45 5.74 -11.92 -6.31
N VAL A 46 5.48 -11.28 -7.44
CA VAL A 46 4.58 -10.12 -7.56
C VAL A 46 3.19 -10.44 -7.02
N LYS A 47 2.69 -9.62 -6.10
CA LYS A 47 1.30 -9.67 -5.62
C LYS A 47 0.54 -8.48 -6.19
N LEU A 48 -0.65 -8.75 -6.74
CA LEU A 48 -1.44 -7.78 -7.47
C LEU A 48 -2.90 -7.93 -7.10
N ALA A 49 -3.60 -6.81 -6.95
CA ALA A 49 -5.06 -6.76 -6.94
C ALA A 49 -5.53 -5.63 -7.86
N VAL A 50 -6.64 -5.87 -8.56
CA VAL A 50 -7.28 -4.90 -9.45
C VAL A 50 -8.64 -4.64 -8.88
N GLY A 51 -9.03 -3.37 -8.78
CA GLY A 51 -10.42 -3.02 -8.58
C GLY A 51 -10.88 -1.95 -9.54
N ASN A 52 -12.19 -1.85 -9.74
CA ASN A 52 -12.78 -0.80 -10.54
C ASN A 52 -14.00 -0.16 -9.88
N LEU A 53 -14.21 1.11 -10.20
CA LEU A 53 -15.15 1.97 -9.49
C LEU A 53 -15.65 3.09 -10.41
N PRO A 54 -16.86 3.61 -10.19
CA PRO A 54 -17.33 4.77 -10.93
C PRO A 54 -16.54 6.03 -10.52
N LEU A 55 -16.53 7.04 -11.38
CA LEU A 55 -15.72 8.25 -11.15
C LEU A 55 -16.28 9.15 -10.01
N ASP A 56 -17.52 8.97 -9.60
CA ASP A 56 -18.13 9.66 -8.45
C ASP A 56 -17.87 8.95 -7.11
N TYR A 57 -17.12 7.85 -7.13
CA TYR A 57 -16.80 7.08 -5.94
C TYR A 57 -15.77 7.80 -5.05
N ASP A 58 -16.16 8.16 -3.83
CA ASP A 58 -15.23 8.67 -2.82
C ASP A 58 -14.36 7.53 -2.27
N LEU A 59 -13.13 7.39 -2.77
CA LEU A 59 -12.13 6.40 -2.33
C LEU A 59 -12.02 6.33 -0.80
N TRP A 60 -12.25 7.43 -0.11
CA TRP A 60 -11.87 7.62 1.28
C TRP A 60 -13.04 7.60 2.27
N LYS A 61 -14.29 7.48 1.80
CA LYS A 61 -15.51 7.39 2.63
C LYS A 61 -15.32 6.37 3.79
N GLY A 62 -15.33 6.82 5.05
CA GLY A 62 -15.13 5.95 6.21
C GLY A 62 -13.70 5.39 6.43
N LEU A 63 -12.75 5.70 5.54
CA LEU A 63 -11.30 5.41 5.73
C LEU A 63 -10.51 6.64 6.20
N ARG A 64 -11.05 7.86 5.98
CA ARG A 64 -10.56 9.09 6.62
C ARG A 64 -10.76 8.91 8.12
N ASN A 65 -9.68 9.01 8.92
CA ASN A 65 -9.64 8.95 10.39
C ASN A 65 -9.41 7.57 11.05
N PRO A 66 -8.48 7.40 12.03
CA PRO A 66 -7.18 8.01 12.30
C PRO A 66 -6.06 6.96 12.24
N ALA A 67 -6.24 5.97 11.37
CA ALA A 67 -5.27 4.89 11.23
C ALA A 67 -5.15 4.35 9.81
N LEU A 68 -6.09 4.72 8.92
CA LEU A 68 -6.14 4.21 7.56
C LEU A 68 -5.81 5.35 6.59
N VAL A 69 -6.45 6.52 6.68
CA VAL A 69 -6.15 7.69 5.83
C VAL A 69 -6.23 8.97 6.67
N GLY A 70 -5.29 9.91 6.51
CA GLY A 70 -5.28 11.20 7.23
C GLY A 70 -6.15 12.27 6.57
N LEU A 71 -5.85 13.54 6.79
CA LEU A 71 -6.65 14.69 6.36
C LEU A 71 -6.29 15.13 4.92
N TYR A 72 -7.30 15.26 4.06
CA TYR A 72 -7.14 15.66 2.65
C TYR A 72 -6.34 14.68 1.77
N PRO A 73 -6.68 13.38 1.76
CA PRO A 73 -6.09 12.44 0.83
C PRO A 73 -6.51 12.74 -0.62
N VAL A 74 -5.58 12.58 -1.56
CA VAL A 74 -5.80 12.74 -3.01
C VAL A 74 -6.83 11.74 -3.52
N GLY A 75 -7.94 12.21 -4.09
CA GLY A 75 -8.96 11.40 -4.74
C GLY A 75 -8.75 11.27 -6.25
N LEU A 76 -9.77 10.74 -6.95
CA LEU A 76 -9.74 10.61 -8.41
C LEU A 76 -9.72 11.97 -9.12
N GLU A 77 -10.33 12.99 -8.49
CA GLU A 77 -10.39 14.35 -9.01
C GLU A 77 -8.99 14.97 -9.09
N GLU A 78 -8.24 14.97 -7.98
CA GLU A 78 -6.87 15.52 -7.96
C GLU A 78 -5.92 14.75 -8.89
N ILE A 79 -6.09 13.42 -8.99
CA ILE A 79 -5.32 12.58 -9.93
C ILE A 79 -5.63 12.96 -11.38
N TRP A 80 -6.90 13.18 -11.70
CA TRP A 80 -7.32 13.61 -13.03
C TRP A 80 -6.81 15.00 -13.36
N GLU A 81 -6.92 15.95 -12.44
CA GLU A 81 -6.44 17.33 -12.62
C GLU A 81 -4.94 17.36 -12.88
N PHE A 82 -4.16 16.58 -12.11
CA PHE A 82 -2.73 16.42 -12.35
C PHE A 82 -2.42 15.95 -13.78
N TYR A 83 -3.14 14.93 -14.26
CA TYR A 83 -2.98 14.44 -15.63
C TYR A 83 -3.40 15.49 -16.66
N ALA A 84 -4.56 16.12 -16.48
CA ALA A 84 -5.13 17.06 -17.43
C ALA A 84 -4.24 18.29 -17.64
N ASN A 85 -3.52 18.73 -16.60
CA ASN A 85 -2.55 19.83 -16.67
C ASN A 85 -1.22 19.45 -17.36
N ARG A 86 -0.87 18.16 -17.41
CA ARG A 86 0.40 17.67 -17.98
C ARG A 86 0.28 17.04 -19.35
N ARG A 87 -0.94 16.80 -19.83
CA ARG A 87 -1.17 16.13 -21.11
C ARG A 87 -0.49 16.93 -22.23
N LYS A 88 0.29 16.23 -23.08
CA LYS A 88 0.86 16.83 -24.29
C LYS A 88 -0.23 17.28 -25.26
N THR A 89 0.06 18.43 -25.85
CA THR A 89 -0.72 19.33 -26.70
C THR A 89 -1.36 18.65 -27.91
N GLU A 90 -2.62 18.97 -28.21
CA GLU A 90 -3.02 19.08 -29.61
C GLU A 90 -2.45 20.41 -30.12
N VAL A 91 -1.63 20.35 -31.17
CA VAL A 91 -1.16 21.55 -31.86
C VAL A 91 -2.34 22.20 -32.57
N ASP A 92 -2.34 23.53 -32.65
CA ASP A 92 -3.32 24.23 -33.47
C ASP A 92 -3.14 23.91 -34.96
N GLU A 93 -4.01 24.48 -35.80
CA GLU A 93 -4.02 24.30 -37.26
C GLU A 93 -2.68 24.69 -37.92
N SER A 94 -1.85 25.46 -37.22
CA SER A 94 -0.53 25.92 -37.64
C SER A 94 0.64 25.16 -37.02
N GLY A 95 0.36 24.10 -36.25
CA GLY A 95 1.39 23.29 -35.59
C GLY A 95 1.94 23.89 -34.29
N ARG A 96 1.33 24.96 -33.76
CA ARG A 96 1.83 25.65 -32.56
C ARG A 96 1.15 25.14 -31.29
N GLN A 97 1.91 25.11 -30.20
CA GLN A 97 1.36 24.93 -28.87
C GLN A 97 0.63 26.21 -28.46
N THR A 98 -0.69 26.16 -28.27
CA THR A 98 -1.47 27.33 -27.84
C THR A 98 -1.40 27.50 -26.32
N VAL A 99 -1.22 28.75 -25.87
CA VAL A 99 -1.13 29.15 -24.45
C VAL A 99 -2.49 29.25 -23.76
N PHE A 100 -3.59 29.14 -24.51
CA PHE A 100 -4.96 29.29 -24.00
C PHE A 100 -5.67 27.96 -23.71
N GLN A 101 -4.93 26.88 -23.48
CA GLN A 101 -5.54 25.58 -23.22
C GLN A 101 -6.08 25.52 -21.80
N ILE A 102 -7.40 25.38 -21.69
CA ILE A 102 -8.09 25.13 -20.44
C ILE A 102 -8.03 23.62 -20.19
N PRO A 103 -7.36 23.15 -19.11
CA PRO A 103 -7.35 21.74 -18.75
C PRO A 103 -8.76 21.18 -18.67
N ARG A 104 -8.96 19.97 -19.18
CA ARG A 104 -10.27 19.31 -19.11
C ARG A 104 -10.60 19.02 -17.65
N SER A 105 -11.73 19.53 -17.15
CA SER A 105 -12.15 19.35 -15.76
C SER A 105 -12.47 17.90 -15.40
N PHE A 106 -12.57 17.57 -14.12
CA PHE A 106 -13.03 16.24 -13.71
C PHE A 106 -14.47 15.94 -14.17
N ASN A 107 -15.32 16.96 -14.32
CA ASN A 107 -16.63 16.83 -14.95
C ASN A 107 -16.56 16.35 -16.39
N PHE A 108 -15.53 16.75 -17.14
CA PHE A 108 -15.27 16.18 -18.46
C PHE A 108 -14.98 14.68 -18.34
N ALA A 109 -14.11 14.28 -17.41
CA ALA A 109 -13.79 12.87 -17.19
C ALA A 109 -15.03 12.03 -16.88
N ARG A 110 -15.87 12.48 -15.95
CA ARG A 110 -17.13 11.83 -15.56
C ARG A 110 -18.10 11.61 -16.73
N LYS A 111 -18.06 12.48 -17.75
CA LYS A 111 -18.90 12.36 -18.95
C LYS A 111 -18.29 11.47 -20.04
N ASN A 112 -16.98 11.30 -20.06
CA ASN A 112 -16.25 10.67 -21.16
C ASN A 112 -15.68 9.28 -20.82
N TYR A 113 -15.55 8.96 -19.53
CA TYR A 113 -15.08 7.68 -19.03
C TYR A 113 -16.15 7.05 -18.14
N THR A 114 -16.24 5.73 -18.19
CA THR A 114 -17.26 4.97 -17.47
C THR A 114 -16.77 4.53 -16.11
N ARG A 115 -15.49 4.20 -15.97
CA ARG A 115 -14.90 3.71 -14.72
C ARG A 115 -13.45 4.18 -14.55
N ALA A 116 -13.01 4.16 -13.30
CA ALA A 116 -11.62 4.14 -12.92
C ALA A 116 -11.23 2.71 -12.53
N VAL A 117 -10.10 2.22 -13.05
CA VAL A 117 -9.46 0.97 -12.64
C VAL A 117 -8.22 1.33 -11.81
N ILE A 118 -8.09 0.68 -10.66
CA ILE A 118 -6.94 0.83 -9.77
C ILE A 118 -6.23 -0.52 -9.70
N ILE A 119 -5.01 -0.55 -10.21
CA ILE A 119 -4.10 -1.70 -10.09
C ILE A 119 -3.22 -1.42 -8.88
N SER A 120 -3.33 -2.22 -7.82
CA SER A 120 -2.44 -2.15 -6.66
C SER A 120 -1.44 -3.30 -6.70
N ILE A 121 -0.17 -2.97 -6.50
CA ILE A 121 0.95 -3.88 -6.67
C ILE A 121 1.84 -3.90 -5.43
N MET A 122 2.30 -5.08 -5.04
CA MET A 122 3.32 -5.31 -4.03
C MET A 122 4.43 -6.20 -4.61
N LEU A 123 5.67 -5.77 -4.45
CA LEU A 123 6.84 -6.63 -4.67
C LEU A 123 7.38 -7.06 -3.31
N PRO A 124 7.14 -8.31 -2.87
CA PRO A 124 7.52 -8.72 -1.53
C PRO A 124 9.04 -8.73 -1.34
N PHE A 125 9.50 -8.40 -0.14
CA PHE A 125 10.90 -8.51 0.26
C PHE A 125 11.37 -9.97 0.32
N SER A 126 12.67 -10.19 0.14
CA SER A 126 13.29 -11.50 0.36
C SER A 126 13.14 -11.92 1.82
N LEU A 127 12.59 -13.13 2.03
CA LEU A 127 12.41 -13.68 3.37
C LEU A 127 13.74 -13.93 4.07
N GLU A 128 14.77 -14.36 3.32
CA GLU A 128 16.12 -14.60 3.84
C GLU A 128 16.71 -13.34 4.48
N VAL A 129 16.66 -12.21 3.78
CA VAL A 129 17.18 -10.92 4.29
C VAL A 129 16.37 -10.45 5.51
N ILE A 130 15.05 -10.70 5.53
CA ILE A 130 14.19 -10.40 6.68
C ILE A 130 14.56 -11.26 7.89
N GLU A 131 14.80 -12.56 7.70
CA GLU A 131 15.14 -13.50 8.76
C GLU A 131 16.53 -13.20 9.33
N GLU A 132 17.53 -12.95 8.48
CA GLU A 132 18.87 -12.48 8.88
C GLU A 132 18.77 -11.24 9.78
N TYR A 133 17.96 -10.25 9.38
CA TYR A 133 17.77 -9.04 10.18
C TYR A 133 17.07 -9.32 11.51
N THR A 134 16.06 -10.19 11.51
CA THR A 134 15.28 -10.54 12.71
C THR A 134 16.13 -11.21 13.79
N GLN A 135 17.14 -11.99 13.39
CA GLN A 135 18.08 -12.62 14.33
C GLN A 135 18.94 -11.60 15.11
N LEU A 136 19.07 -10.36 14.63
CA LEU A 136 19.82 -9.30 15.31
C LEU A 136 19.09 -8.70 16.51
N PHE A 137 17.78 -8.90 16.64
CA PHE A 137 16.98 -8.24 17.69
C PHE A 137 17.40 -8.64 19.10
N GLY A 138 17.75 -9.91 19.31
CA GLY A 138 18.15 -10.45 20.62
C GLY A 138 19.61 -10.19 21.01
N LYS A 139 20.46 -9.70 20.08
CA LYS A 139 21.93 -9.67 20.25
C LYS A 139 22.54 -8.28 20.54
N LYS A 140 21.75 -7.35 21.11
CA LYS A 140 22.04 -5.90 21.30
C LYS A 140 21.63 -5.04 20.12
N GLY A 141 20.34 -4.75 20.01
CA GLY A 141 19.83 -3.48 19.48
C GLY A 141 20.31 -2.97 18.11
N GLY A 142 20.77 -3.82 17.18
CA GLY A 142 21.39 -3.39 15.92
C GLY A 142 20.44 -3.03 14.77
N SER A 143 21.00 -2.41 13.72
CA SER A 143 20.42 -2.26 12.37
C SER A 143 21.16 -3.18 11.39
N SER A 144 20.60 -3.36 10.19
CA SER A 144 21.26 -4.07 9.09
C SER A 144 21.29 -3.17 7.86
N HIS A 145 22.50 -2.87 7.37
CA HIS A 145 22.68 -2.15 6.11
C HIS A 145 22.06 -2.91 4.94
N MET A 146 22.16 -4.26 4.95
CA MET A 146 21.53 -5.12 3.95
C MET A 146 20.01 -4.96 3.93
N TYR A 147 19.38 -4.95 5.12
CA TYR A 147 17.94 -4.72 5.24
C TYR A 147 17.54 -3.30 4.81
N SER A 148 18.32 -2.29 5.22
CA SER A 148 18.05 -0.89 4.84
C SER A 148 18.09 -0.70 3.33
N ARG A 149 19.13 -1.24 2.67
CA ARG A 149 19.23 -1.23 1.20
C ARG A 149 18.13 -2.02 0.53
N MET A 150 17.78 -3.21 1.04
CA MET A 150 16.67 -4.01 0.52
C MET A 150 15.38 -3.19 0.35
N PHE A 151 15.02 -2.36 1.33
CA PHE A 151 13.85 -1.51 1.20
C PHE A 151 13.96 -0.54 0.01
N GLN A 152 15.08 0.19 -0.07
CA GLN A 152 15.32 1.19 -1.13
C GLN A 152 15.35 0.56 -2.52
N ASP A 153 16.04 -0.57 -2.67
CA ASP A 153 16.23 -1.22 -3.96
C ASP A 153 14.93 -1.83 -4.46
N VAL A 154 14.19 -2.51 -3.60
CA VAL A 154 12.90 -3.13 -3.99
C VAL A 154 11.85 -2.05 -4.27
N ASP A 155 11.87 -0.93 -3.54
CA ASP A 155 10.99 0.21 -3.83
C ASP A 155 11.33 0.83 -5.19
N LEU A 156 12.61 1.03 -5.50
CA LEU A 156 13.06 1.57 -6.78
C LEU A 156 12.71 0.64 -7.96
N ILE A 157 12.91 -0.67 -7.81
CA ILE A 157 12.49 -1.67 -8.81
C ILE A 157 10.98 -1.56 -9.06
N LEU A 158 10.18 -1.55 -7.99
CA LEU A 158 8.72 -1.49 -8.12
C LEU A 158 8.27 -0.15 -8.72
N ASP A 159 8.94 0.95 -8.39
CA ASP A 159 8.68 2.28 -8.92
C ASP A 159 8.89 2.37 -10.44
N LYS A 160 10.06 1.90 -10.92
CA LYS A 160 10.37 1.81 -12.36
C LYS A 160 9.45 0.83 -13.08
N ALA A 161 9.20 -0.36 -12.50
CA ALA A 161 8.30 -1.35 -13.09
C ALA A 161 6.88 -0.80 -13.24
N THR A 162 6.36 -0.11 -12.22
CA THR A 162 5.04 0.55 -12.26
C THR A 162 4.95 1.54 -13.43
N THR A 163 6.01 2.33 -13.64
CA THR A 163 6.09 3.29 -14.74
C THR A 163 6.10 2.59 -16.10
N ARG A 164 6.92 1.53 -16.28
CA ARG A 164 6.98 0.76 -17.53
C ARG A 164 5.67 0.06 -17.87
N VAL A 165 5.05 -0.58 -16.87
CA VAL A 165 3.75 -1.22 -17.02
C VAL A 165 2.71 -0.17 -17.42
N ALA A 166 2.67 0.98 -16.75
CA ALA A 166 1.75 2.06 -17.12
C ALA A 166 1.95 2.51 -18.57
N THR A 167 3.19 2.67 -19.04
CA THR A 167 3.50 3.00 -20.44
C THR A 167 2.95 1.95 -21.41
N ASN A 168 3.12 0.66 -21.10
CA ASN A 168 2.61 -0.43 -21.94
C ASN A 168 1.08 -0.51 -22.00
N LEU A 169 0.40 0.03 -20.99
CA LEU A 169 -1.06 0.08 -20.94
C LEU A 169 -1.63 1.27 -21.72
N VAL A 170 -0.82 2.26 -22.12
CA VAL A 170 -1.31 3.48 -22.77
C VAL A 170 -1.95 3.14 -24.12
N THR A 171 -3.20 3.57 -24.29
CA THR A 171 -3.94 3.55 -25.56
C THR A 171 -4.57 4.91 -25.85
N SER A 172 -5.10 5.11 -27.07
CA SER A 172 -5.80 6.34 -27.47
C SER A 172 -7.04 6.68 -26.64
N ASP A 173 -7.67 5.66 -26.04
CA ASP A 173 -8.97 5.78 -25.35
C ASP A 173 -8.88 5.66 -23.83
N THR A 174 -7.67 5.59 -23.28
CA THR A 174 -7.44 5.44 -21.84
C THR A 174 -6.56 6.56 -21.32
N VAL A 175 -6.87 7.05 -20.12
CA VAL A 175 -5.94 7.90 -19.36
C VAL A 175 -5.28 7.06 -18.29
N ILE A 176 -3.95 7.08 -18.23
CA ILE A 176 -3.17 6.27 -17.29
C ILE A 176 -2.25 7.16 -16.49
N VAL A 177 -2.31 7.02 -15.17
CA VAL A 177 -1.46 7.71 -14.22
C VAL A 177 -0.75 6.67 -13.34
N PRO A 178 0.56 6.43 -13.54
CA PRO A 178 1.32 5.63 -12.60
C PRO A 178 1.48 6.44 -11.30
N MET A 179 1.05 5.85 -10.18
CA MET A 179 1.27 6.42 -8.85
C MET A 179 2.63 5.94 -8.32
N ASN A 180 3.68 6.33 -9.04
CA ASN A 180 5.07 6.16 -8.60
C ASN A 180 5.45 7.27 -7.59
N ASN A 181 6.62 7.19 -6.98
CA ASN A 181 7.06 8.10 -5.92
C ASN A 181 7.07 9.57 -6.40
N GLU A 182 7.54 9.81 -7.63
CA GLU A 182 7.62 11.15 -8.21
C GLU A 182 6.23 11.72 -8.49
N ASN A 183 5.36 10.99 -9.18
CA ASN A 183 4.00 11.44 -9.48
C ASN A 183 3.18 11.64 -8.22
N VAL A 184 3.30 10.76 -7.22
CA VAL A 184 2.62 10.95 -5.93
C VAL A 184 3.07 12.26 -5.26
N LYS A 185 4.37 12.55 -5.28
CA LYS A 185 4.90 13.81 -4.77
C LYS A 185 4.37 15.00 -5.57
N SER A 186 4.43 14.96 -6.89
CA SER A 186 3.97 16.06 -7.75
C SER A 186 2.46 16.30 -7.65
N ILE A 187 1.62 15.26 -7.62
CA ILE A 187 0.17 15.39 -7.38
C ILE A 187 -0.08 16.08 -6.04
N SER A 188 0.66 15.66 -4.99
CA SER A 188 0.51 16.25 -3.66
C SER A 188 0.95 17.71 -3.61
N LEU A 189 1.93 18.11 -4.41
CA LEU A 189 2.41 19.49 -4.47
C LEU A 189 1.53 20.40 -5.34
N GLU A 190 0.94 19.86 -6.41
CA GLU A 190 0.35 20.67 -7.47
C GLU A 190 -1.18 20.62 -7.52
N ALA A 191 -1.77 19.46 -7.19
CA ALA A 191 -3.23 19.30 -7.17
C ALA A 191 -3.83 19.56 -5.78
N VAL A 192 -3.02 19.52 -4.72
CA VAL A 192 -3.48 19.79 -3.35
C VAL A 192 -3.06 21.20 -2.92
N PRO A 193 -4.00 22.04 -2.44
CA PRO A 193 -3.67 23.37 -1.90
C PRO A 193 -2.60 23.31 -0.82
N SER A 194 -1.67 24.27 -0.81
CA SER A 194 -0.57 24.33 0.16
C SER A 194 -1.03 24.31 1.62
N THR A 195 -2.20 24.87 1.91
CA THR A 195 -2.84 24.84 3.25
C THR A 195 -3.33 23.46 3.69
N ARG A 196 -3.31 22.47 2.80
CA ARG A 196 -3.78 21.08 3.00
C ARG A 196 -2.68 20.03 2.81
N GLN A 197 -1.47 20.46 2.44
CA GLN A 197 -0.31 19.57 2.29
C GLN A 197 0.19 19.10 3.67
N GLY A 198 0.76 17.90 3.73
CA GLY A 198 1.37 17.34 4.95
C GLY A 198 0.38 16.76 5.99
N ALA A 199 -0.92 16.99 5.84
CA ALA A 199 -1.95 16.55 6.79
C ALA A 199 -2.60 15.19 6.44
N ALA A 200 -2.27 14.60 5.29
CA ALA A 200 -2.93 13.43 4.71
C ALA A 200 -2.63 12.08 5.36
N HIS A 201 -1.72 12.05 6.32
CA HIS A 201 -1.42 10.91 7.15
C HIS A 201 -1.10 11.42 8.56
N GLY A 202 -1.46 10.68 9.62
CA GLY A 202 -0.90 10.95 10.95
C GLY A 202 0.64 11.08 10.88
N PRO A 203 1.26 11.76 11.84
CA PRO A 203 2.08 12.96 11.65
C PRO A 203 2.92 12.99 10.36
N GLY A 204 2.74 14.06 9.58
CA GLY A 204 3.68 14.56 8.59
C GLY A 204 4.20 13.53 7.59
N LYS A 205 3.42 13.27 6.54
CA LYS A 205 3.98 12.76 5.29
C LYS A 205 3.80 13.83 4.23
N ASP A 206 4.86 14.15 3.52
CA ASP A 206 4.90 15.16 2.45
C ASP A 206 4.06 14.78 1.21
N VAL A 207 3.25 13.72 1.31
CA VAL A 207 2.44 13.17 0.22
C VAL A 207 1.03 12.86 0.70
N ASN A 208 0.07 13.03 -0.21
CA ASN A 208 -1.36 12.94 0.06
C ASN A 208 -2.01 11.65 -0.50
N TYR A 209 -1.25 10.77 -1.15
CA TYR A 209 -1.78 9.50 -1.69
C TYR A 209 -1.47 8.29 -0.80
N ALA A 210 -2.53 7.60 -0.36
CA ALA A 210 -2.46 6.53 0.63
C ALA A 210 -2.31 5.13 0.02
N HIS A 211 -1.14 4.76 -0.52
CA HIS A 211 -0.91 3.44 -1.14
C HIS A 211 -1.38 2.25 -0.31
N LYS A 212 -1.08 2.26 1.01
CA LYS A 212 -1.49 1.18 1.93
C LYS A 212 -3.00 0.99 1.96
N SER A 213 -3.74 2.08 2.01
CA SER A 213 -5.19 2.07 2.16
C SER A 213 -5.88 1.71 0.85
N ILE A 214 -5.30 2.14 -0.27
CA ILE A 214 -5.71 1.69 -1.59
C ILE A 214 -5.47 0.18 -1.75
N ALA A 215 -4.29 -0.32 -1.35
CA ALA A 215 -4.00 -1.76 -1.39
C ALA A 215 -5.03 -2.57 -0.61
N VAL A 216 -5.40 -2.14 0.60
CA VAL A 216 -6.43 -2.82 1.40
C VAL A 216 -7.82 -2.67 0.79
N LEU A 217 -8.18 -1.49 0.29
CA LEU A 217 -9.46 -1.26 -0.39
C LEU A 217 -9.62 -2.14 -1.63
N MET A 218 -8.54 -2.37 -2.38
CA MET A 218 -8.49 -3.27 -3.55
C MET A 218 -8.32 -4.74 -3.16
N GLY A 219 -8.30 -5.11 -1.88
CA GLY A 219 -8.14 -6.51 -1.44
C GLY A 219 -6.74 -7.11 -1.66
N LEU A 220 -5.70 -6.29 -1.89
CA LEU A 220 -4.33 -6.77 -2.04
C LEU A 220 -3.79 -7.38 -0.74
N GLY A 221 -4.16 -6.83 0.41
CA GLY A 221 -3.73 -7.31 1.73
C GLY A 221 -4.58 -6.73 2.85
N GLN A 222 -4.15 -6.93 4.10
CA GLN A 222 -4.83 -6.43 5.28
C GLN A 222 -3.88 -5.60 6.14
N PHE A 223 -4.42 -4.64 6.89
CA PHE A 223 -3.68 -3.99 7.95
C PHE A 223 -3.48 -4.94 9.13
N GLY A 224 -2.25 -5.06 9.61
CA GLY A 224 -1.97 -5.59 10.94
C GLY A 224 -2.32 -4.60 12.04
N VAL A 225 -2.29 -5.08 13.29
CA VAL A 225 -2.41 -4.20 14.47
C VAL A 225 -1.34 -3.09 14.46
N SER A 226 -0.20 -3.35 13.82
CA SER A 226 0.90 -2.42 13.60
C SER A 226 0.68 -1.40 12.46
N ARG A 227 -0.51 -1.42 11.82
CA ARG A 227 -0.89 -0.56 10.67
C ARG A 227 0.00 -0.74 9.43
N ILE A 228 0.68 -1.87 9.37
CA ILE A 228 1.45 -2.32 8.23
C ILE A 228 0.56 -3.22 7.39
N VAL A 229 0.61 -3.05 6.06
CA VAL A 229 -0.12 -3.91 5.13
C VAL A 229 0.74 -5.13 4.83
N PHE A 230 0.16 -6.30 4.96
CA PHE A 230 0.75 -7.56 4.51
C PHE A 230 -0.34 -8.44 3.92
N ARG A 231 0.10 -9.44 3.16
CA ARG A 231 -0.78 -10.39 2.48
C ARG A 231 -0.40 -11.79 2.93
N ASP A 232 -1.37 -12.55 3.42
CA ASP A 232 -1.19 -13.95 3.73
C ASP A 232 -1.79 -14.77 2.59
N GLU A 233 -1.05 -15.73 2.03
CA GLU A 233 -1.53 -16.66 1.00
C GLU A 233 -1.24 -18.09 1.42
N ILE A 234 -1.99 -19.05 0.87
CA ILE A 234 -1.74 -20.47 1.11
C ILE A 234 -0.90 -21.02 -0.04
N ALA A 235 0.30 -21.51 0.29
CA ALA A 235 1.19 -22.23 -0.60
C ALA A 235 1.62 -23.54 0.08
N ASN A 236 1.52 -24.66 -0.64
CA ASN A 236 1.91 -25.99 -0.13
C ASN A 236 1.33 -26.33 1.26
N GLY A 237 0.06 -25.96 1.49
CA GLY A 237 -0.66 -26.21 2.75
C GLY A 237 -0.27 -25.31 3.93
N LYS A 238 0.67 -24.37 3.74
CA LYS A 238 1.13 -23.42 4.76
C LYS A 238 0.74 -21.99 4.37
N VAL A 239 0.61 -21.12 5.37
CA VAL A 239 0.44 -19.70 5.12
C VAL A 239 1.80 -19.05 4.94
N GLU A 240 1.96 -18.36 3.82
CA GLU A 240 3.08 -17.49 3.51
C GLU A 240 2.66 -16.03 3.64
N ARG A 241 3.46 -15.23 4.34
CA ARG A 241 3.21 -13.81 4.55
C ARG A 241 4.12 -12.98 3.67
N ALA A 242 3.52 -12.24 2.75
CA ALA A 242 4.19 -11.28 1.89
C ALA A 242 4.08 -9.86 2.45
N ILE A 243 5.20 -9.13 2.42
CA ILE A 243 5.28 -7.70 2.71
C ILE A 243 6.28 -7.05 1.77
N GLY A 244 6.03 -5.82 1.35
CA GLY A 244 6.92 -5.08 0.48
C GLY A 244 6.44 -3.65 0.28
N PRO A 245 7.18 -2.85 -0.52
CA PRO A 245 6.66 -1.59 -1.03
C PRO A 245 5.36 -1.80 -1.82
N LEU A 246 4.55 -0.74 -1.85
CA LEU A 246 3.28 -0.71 -2.55
C LEU A 246 3.30 0.42 -3.57
N LYS A 247 2.79 0.15 -4.75
CA LYS A 247 2.52 1.15 -5.79
C LYS A 247 1.13 0.95 -6.36
N SER A 248 0.68 1.91 -7.15
CA SER A 248 -0.61 1.81 -7.85
C SER A 248 -0.51 2.36 -9.27
N ILE A 249 -1.40 1.90 -10.16
CA ILE A 249 -1.68 2.53 -11.46
C ILE A 249 -3.18 2.87 -11.49
N ILE A 250 -3.51 4.09 -11.91
CA ILE A 250 -4.89 4.54 -12.08
C ILE A 250 -5.17 4.66 -13.57
N ILE A 251 -6.25 4.03 -14.02
CA ILE A 251 -6.69 4.04 -15.41
C ILE A 251 -8.12 4.60 -15.45
N PHE A 252 -8.37 5.61 -16.27
CA PHE A 252 -9.72 6.02 -16.64
C PHE A 252 -10.02 5.46 -18.04
N ASP A 253 -11.05 4.63 -18.15
CA ASP A 253 -11.42 3.96 -19.40
C ASP A 253 -12.94 4.02 -19.65
N LYS A 254 -13.35 3.59 -20.85
CA LYS A 254 -14.75 3.58 -21.30
C LYS A 254 -15.42 2.21 -21.13
N GLU A 255 -14.74 1.25 -20.50
CA GLU A 255 -15.28 -0.09 -20.33
C GLU A 255 -16.35 -0.11 -19.22
N LYS A 256 -17.22 -1.12 -19.28
CA LYS A 256 -18.26 -1.30 -18.27
C LYS A 256 -17.64 -1.66 -16.92
N LEU A 257 -18.29 -1.21 -15.84
CA LEU A 257 -17.98 -1.68 -14.49
C LEU A 257 -18.14 -3.19 -14.39
N VAL A 258 -17.15 -3.83 -13.81
CA VAL A 258 -17.14 -5.26 -13.46
C VAL A 258 -17.61 -5.35 -12.02
N LYS A 259 -18.70 -6.10 -11.78
CA LYS A 259 -19.33 -6.19 -10.44
C LYS A 259 -19.40 -7.62 -9.90
N ASP A 260 -19.17 -8.60 -10.75
CA ASP A 260 -19.29 -10.04 -10.49
C ASP A 260 -17.94 -10.70 -10.12
N GLY A 261 -16.84 -9.94 -10.14
CA GLY A 261 -15.51 -10.47 -9.85
C GLY A 261 -14.82 -11.10 -11.06
N SER A 262 -15.36 -10.97 -12.28
CA SER A 262 -14.74 -11.50 -13.49
C SER A 262 -13.28 -11.03 -13.62
N ASP A 263 -12.42 -11.91 -14.14
CA ASP A 263 -10.98 -11.64 -14.35
C ASP A 263 -10.18 -11.28 -13.08
N GLY A 264 -10.78 -11.54 -11.90
CA GLY A 264 -10.22 -11.21 -10.59
C GLY A 264 -10.33 -9.72 -10.24
N ILE A 265 -11.22 -8.98 -10.90
CA ILE A 265 -11.40 -7.54 -10.66
C ILE A 265 -12.42 -7.32 -9.55
N ILE A 266 -11.99 -6.63 -8.49
CA ILE A 266 -12.82 -6.33 -7.33
C ILE A 266 -13.66 -5.08 -7.57
N HIS A 267 -14.95 -5.16 -7.26
CA HIS A 267 -15.80 -3.98 -7.13
C HIS A 267 -15.91 -3.59 -5.66
N PRO A 268 -15.30 -2.48 -5.20
CA PRO A 268 -15.35 -2.07 -3.81
C PRO A 268 -16.71 -1.42 -3.49
N GLY A 269 -17.79 -2.21 -3.48
CA GLY A 269 -19.11 -1.74 -3.08
C GLY A 269 -19.19 -1.39 -1.59
N GLU A 270 -20.36 -0.89 -1.15
CA GLU A 270 -20.54 -0.49 0.26
C GLU A 270 -20.35 -1.65 1.25
N ALA A 271 -20.79 -2.86 0.90
CA ALA A 271 -20.61 -4.06 1.73
C ALA A 271 -19.13 -4.39 1.96
N TRP A 272 -18.34 -4.42 0.87
CA TRP A 272 -16.89 -4.65 0.92
C TRP A 272 -16.19 -3.57 1.76
N ARG A 273 -16.55 -2.30 1.55
CA ARG A 273 -16.00 -1.20 2.33
C ARG A 273 -16.31 -1.34 3.81
N GLY A 274 -17.57 -1.64 4.16
CA GLY A 274 -17.99 -1.87 5.54
C GLY A 274 -17.21 -3.03 6.20
N PHE A 275 -17.05 -4.13 5.46
CA PHE A 275 -16.26 -5.28 5.89
C PHE A 275 -14.80 -4.91 6.16
N ILE A 276 -14.11 -4.27 5.21
CA ILE A 276 -12.70 -3.86 5.35
C ILE A 276 -12.51 -2.84 6.48
N CYS A 277 -13.45 -1.92 6.68
CA CYS A 277 -13.43 -0.96 7.78
C CYS A 277 -13.46 -1.67 9.14
N ARG A 278 -14.38 -2.63 9.33
CA ARG A 278 -14.45 -3.45 10.57
C ARG A 278 -13.20 -4.32 10.72
N LEU A 279 -12.74 -4.92 9.62
CA LEU A 279 -11.56 -5.80 9.62
C LEU A 279 -10.30 -5.06 10.11
N SER A 280 -10.14 -3.80 9.68
CA SER A 280 -9.01 -2.94 10.02
C SER A 280 -9.13 -2.28 11.41
N ASP A 281 -10.31 -2.30 12.02
CA ASP A 281 -10.56 -1.75 13.34
C ASP A 281 -10.33 -2.79 14.44
N PHE A 282 -9.13 -2.78 15.04
CA PHE A 282 -8.79 -3.70 16.12
C PHE A 282 -9.51 -3.41 17.45
N THR A 283 -10.39 -2.40 17.53
CA THR A 283 -11.33 -2.25 18.66
C THR A 283 -12.54 -3.17 18.50
N ASP A 284 -12.89 -3.56 17.27
CA ASP A 284 -13.93 -4.54 16.98
C ASP A 284 -13.38 -5.97 17.19
N ALA A 285 -13.43 -6.47 18.42
CA ALA A 285 -12.92 -7.80 18.77
C ALA A 285 -13.93 -8.95 18.53
N THR A 286 -15.02 -8.68 17.81
CA THR A 286 -16.11 -9.65 17.62
C THR A 286 -15.67 -10.88 16.80
N PRO A 287 -16.16 -12.09 17.15
CA PRO A 287 -15.83 -13.34 16.45
C PRO A 287 -16.16 -13.35 14.94
N ASP A 288 -17.22 -12.65 14.53
CA ASP A 288 -17.71 -12.61 13.14
C ASP A 288 -16.72 -11.94 12.20
N ILE A 289 -16.01 -10.89 12.64
CA ILE A 289 -14.97 -10.23 11.86
C ILE A 289 -13.58 -10.82 12.12
N ASN A 290 -13.28 -11.20 13.36
CA ASN A 290 -11.93 -11.65 13.73
C ASN A 290 -11.52 -12.95 13.03
N LYS A 291 -12.48 -13.80 12.65
CA LYS A 291 -12.24 -15.03 11.87
C LYS A 291 -11.63 -14.78 10.47
N TYR A 292 -11.63 -13.54 9.98
CA TYR A 292 -11.06 -13.12 8.70
C TYR A 292 -9.71 -12.39 8.84
N ARG A 293 -9.30 -12.00 10.06
CA ARG A 293 -8.07 -11.23 10.28
C ARG A 293 -6.83 -12.10 10.13
N PHE A 294 -5.93 -11.70 9.24
CA PHE A 294 -4.61 -12.33 9.12
C PHE A 294 -3.74 -12.07 10.36
N CYS A 295 -3.87 -10.88 10.96
CA CYS A 295 -3.16 -10.52 12.19
C CYS A 295 -3.80 -11.20 13.40
N SER A 296 -3.05 -12.11 14.01
CA SER A 296 -3.46 -12.89 15.17
C SER A 296 -3.35 -12.16 16.51
N TYR A 297 -3.35 -10.82 16.50
CA TYR A 297 -3.27 -10.02 17.73
C TYR A 297 -4.49 -10.21 18.63
N ILE A 298 -5.70 -10.22 18.05
CA ILE A 298 -6.93 -10.53 18.78
C ILE A 298 -7.12 -12.04 18.74
N PRO A 299 -7.10 -12.75 19.87
CA PRO A 299 -7.16 -14.22 19.93
C PRO A 299 -8.47 -14.75 19.33
N TYR A 300 -8.40 -15.92 18.67
CA TYR A 300 -9.56 -16.61 18.11
C TYR A 300 -9.34 -18.12 18.16
N ASN A 301 -9.67 -18.75 19.29
CA ASN A 301 -9.33 -20.15 19.61
C ASN A 301 -7.82 -20.44 19.68
N GLU A 302 -6.99 -19.40 19.63
CA GLU A 302 -5.54 -19.44 19.70
C GLU A 302 -5.02 -18.25 20.51
N GLU A 303 -3.80 -18.36 21.02
CA GLU A 303 -3.13 -17.28 21.75
C GLU A 303 -2.82 -16.06 20.86
N ALA A 304 -3.00 -14.87 21.43
CA ALA A 304 -2.66 -13.59 20.83
C ALA A 304 -1.18 -13.51 20.39
N CYS A 305 -0.93 -12.96 19.20
CA CYS A 305 0.42 -12.64 18.72
C CYS A 305 0.81 -11.20 19.06
N ARG A 306 1.83 -11.04 19.91
CA ARG A 306 2.33 -9.72 20.34
C ARG A 306 3.72 -9.35 19.80
N LYS A 307 4.33 -10.22 18.98
CA LYS A 307 5.74 -10.11 18.58
C LYS A 307 6.16 -8.74 18.03
N CYS A 308 5.34 -8.10 17.19
CA CYS A 308 5.67 -6.78 16.62
C CYS A 308 5.56 -5.63 17.62
N ILE A 309 4.77 -5.81 18.68
CA ILE A 309 4.60 -4.88 19.81
C ILE A 309 5.79 -5.04 20.74
N ASP A 310 6.09 -6.28 21.13
CA ASP A 310 7.18 -6.61 22.06
C ASP A 310 8.55 -6.27 21.46
N SER A 311 8.68 -6.32 20.12
CA SER A 311 9.91 -5.94 19.41
C SER A 311 10.03 -4.44 19.08
N CYS A 312 9.07 -3.60 19.50
CA CYS A 312 9.07 -2.16 19.18
C CYS A 312 9.92 -1.40 20.19
N PRO A 313 11.13 -0.93 19.82
CA PRO A 313 12.05 -0.30 20.76
C PRO A 313 11.52 1.03 21.32
N SER A 314 10.91 1.85 20.46
CA SER A 314 10.37 3.14 20.89
C SER A 314 9.12 3.04 21.75
N GLY A 315 8.44 1.89 21.81
CA GLY A 315 7.13 1.75 22.46
C GLY A 315 5.98 2.41 21.70
N ALA A 316 6.19 2.90 20.48
CA ALA A 316 5.14 3.49 19.64
C ALA A 316 3.97 2.52 19.40
N GLN A 317 4.26 1.23 19.20
CA GLN A 317 3.22 0.19 19.02
C GLN A 317 2.35 0.04 20.27
N THR A 318 2.96 -0.16 21.44
CA THR A 318 2.24 -0.32 22.73
C THR A 318 1.32 0.87 23.01
N ASN A 319 1.72 2.07 22.59
CA ASN A 319 0.94 3.30 22.72
C ASN A 319 -0.15 3.50 21.69
N SER A 320 -0.29 2.64 20.68
CA SER A 320 -1.09 2.92 19.47
C SER A 320 -2.12 1.84 19.13
N ILE A 321 -2.27 0.87 20.02
CA ILE A 321 -3.09 -0.32 19.80
C ILE A 321 -4.09 -0.48 20.95
N PRO A 322 -5.29 -1.01 20.68
CA PRO A 322 -6.18 -1.46 21.73
C PRO A 322 -5.61 -2.72 22.39
N THR A 323 -6.15 -3.10 23.54
CA THR A 323 -5.92 -4.42 24.13
C THR A 323 -6.48 -5.53 23.22
N ALA A 324 -6.16 -6.78 23.52
CA ALA A 324 -6.71 -7.93 22.80
C ALA A 324 -8.25 -8.04 22.90
N TYR A 325 -8.87 -7.31 23.83
CA TYR A 325 -10.33 -7.22 24.01
C TYR A 325 -10.95 -5.97 23.35
N GLY A 326 -10.17 -5.23 22.56
CA GLY A 326 -10.65 -4.07 21.81
C GLY A 326 -10.70 -2.74 22.57
N SER A 327 -10.40 -2.74 23.89
CA SER A 327 -10.41 -1.51 24.71
C SER A 327 -9.03 -0.85 24.80
N TYR A 328 -8.95 0.47 24.90
CA TYR A 328 -7.69 1.16 25.17
C TYR A 328 -7.38 1.23 26.68
N PRO A 329 -6.11 1.10 27.12
CA PRO A 329 -5.74 1.33 28.51
C PRO A 329 -6.08 2.77 28.97
N GLU A 330 -6.40 2.99 30.25
CA GLU A 330 -6.78 4.31 30.78
C GLU A 330 -5.75 5.40 30.52
N LYS A 331 -4.46 5.09 30.67
CA LYS A 331 -3.36 6.01 30.35
C LYS A 331 -3.40 6.49 28.89
N ILE A 332 -3.89 5.66 27.96
CA ILE A 332 -4.05 6.01 26.56
C ILE A 332 -5.35 6.78 26.36
N LYS A 333 -6.49 6.31 26.92
CA LYS A 333 -7.79 7.00 26.83
C LYS A 333 -7.72 8.46 27.29
N ASN A 334 -6.94 8.76 28.33
CA ASN A 334 -6.75 10.11 28.85
C ASN A 334 -5.94 11.04 27.92
N GLN A 335 -5.29 10.50 26.88
CA GLN A 335 -4.60 11.29 25.85
C GLN A 335 -5.59 11.72 24.75
N THR A 336 -6.59 12.53 25.11
CA THR A 336 -7.70 12.93 24.22
C THR A 336 -7.24 13.53 22.89
N HIS A 337 -6.12 14.27 22.88
CA HIS A 337 -5.50 14.82 21.67
C HIS A 337 -5.03 13.76 20.65
N ARG A 338 -4.89 12.50 21.06
CA ARG A 338 -4.53 11.38 20.17
C ARG A 338 -5.75 10.67 19.60
N PHE A 339 -6.96 11.03 20.01
CA PHE A 339 -8.18 10.49 19.46
C PHE A 339 -8.78 11.46 18.45
N TRP A 340 -9.22 10.92 17.31
CA TRP A 340 -9.99 11.65 16.32
C TRP A 340 -11.23 10.79 16.03
N GLU A 341 -12.42 11.36 16.19
CA GLU A 341 -13.73 10.66 16.19
C GLU A 341 -13.72 9.31 16.94
N GLY A 342 -13.16 9.29 18.15
CA GLY A 342 -13.17 8.10 19.02
C GLY A 342 -12.15 7.01 18.67
N LYS A 343 -11.33 7.19 17.63
CA LYS A 343 -10.29 6.23 17.24
C LYS A 343 -8.89 6.78 17.54
N LEU A 344 -7.97 5.91 17.95
CA LEU A 344 -6.61 6.30 18.35
C LEU A 344 -5.68 6.52 17.15
N GLN A 345 -4.93 7.62 17.14
CA GLN A 345 -3.85 7.91 16.20
C GLN A 345 -2.56 7.14 16.55
N PHE A 346 -1.83 6.69 15.53
CA PHE A 346 -0.54 6.03 15.72
C PHE A 346 0.46 7.04 16.28
N ASP A 347 1.25 6.62 17.26
CA ASP A 347 2.32 7.40 17.86
C ASP A 347 3.52 7.46 16.89
N PHE A 348 3.31 8.10 15.74
CA PHE A 348 4.31 8.20 14.67
C PHE A 348 5.49 9.07 15.11
N ALA A 349 5.25 10.12 15.90
CA ALA A 349 6.31 10.94 16.47
C ALA A 349 7.30 10.06 17.26
N ARG A 350 6.82 9.22 18.18
CA ARG A 350 7.66 8.28 18.93
C ARG A 350 8.33 7.22 18.04
N CYS A 351 7.66 6.76 16.99
CA CYS A 351 8.27 5.84 16.02
C CYS A 351 9.40 6.49 15.23
N CYS A 352 9.27 7.77 14.90
CA CYS A 352 10.20 8.51 14.06
C CYS A 352 11.30 9.21 14.85
N GLU A 353 11.10 9.54 16.13
CA GLU A 353 12.14 10.16 16.97
C GLU A 353 13.37 9.25 17.08
N GLU A 354 13.19 8.00 17.48
CA GLU A 354 14.29 7.03 17.55
C GLU A 354 14.91 6.78 16.16
N ARG A 355 14.08 6.64 15.12
CA ARG A 355 14.57 6.42 13.75
C ARG A 355 15.34 7.62 13.22
N GLY A 356 14.86 8.83 13.49
CA GLY A 356 15.42 10.08 13.02
C GLY A 356 16.75 10.37 13.70
N GLN A 357 16.80 10.25 15.03
CA GLN A 357 18.05 10.38 15.80
C GLN A 357 19.13 9.39 15.33
N MET A 358 18.75 8.14 15.05
CA MET A 358 19.73 7.16 14.59
C MET A 358 20.10 7.36 13.11
N ALA A 359 19.17 7.82 12.26
CA ALA A 359 19.42 8.07 10.85
C ALA A 359 20.34 9.29 10.61
N THR A 360 20.36 10.29 11.50
CA THR A 360 21.31 11.41 11.40
C THR A 360 22.75 10.98 11.66
N VAL A 361 22.97 9.94 12.47
CA VAL A 361 24.29 9.40 12.78
C VAL A 361 24.68 8.27 11.82
N PHE A 362 23.71 7.45 11.42
CA PHE A 362 23.91 6.25 10.61
C PHE A 362 22.93 6.26 9.42
N PRO A 363 23.35 6.73 8.23
CA PRO A 363 22.46 6.84 7.06
C PRO A 363 21.81 5.53 6.60
N GLU A 364 22.41 4.39 6.92
CA GLU A 364 21.87 3.04 6.64
C GLU A 364 21.13 2.43 7.84
N TRP A 365 20.70 3.26 8.81
CA TRP A 365 19.88 2.81 9.93
C TRP A 365 18.42 2.61 9.54
N SER A 366 17.92 1.40 9.77
CA SER A 366 16.50 1.07 9.61
C SER A 366 16.03 0.35 10.86
N CYS A 367 15.04 0.92 11.57
CA CYS A 367 14.42 0.26 12.72
C CYS A 367 13.58 -0.94 12.26
N SER A 368 12.46 -0.73 11.56
CA SER A 368 11.64 -1.76 10.90
C SER A 368 11.35 -3.08 11.66
N ARG A 369 11.62 -3.18 12.97
CA ARG A 369 11.57 -4.46 13.71
C ARG A 369 10.19 -5.07 13.73
N CYS A 370 9.18 -4.21 13.86
CA CYS A 370 7.77 -4.59 13.81
C CYS A 370 7.36 -5.19 12.45
N ILE A 371 7.98 -4.76 11.34
CA ILE A 371 7.78 -5.33 10.00
C ILE A 371 8.43 -6.71 9.93
N SER A 372 9.73 -6.77 10.23
CA SER A 372 10.53 -7.98 10.02
C SER A 372 10.07 -9.13 10.91
N ILE A 373 9.82 -8.89 12.21
CA ILE A 373 9.34 -9.94 13.12
C ILE A 373 7.93 -10.42 12.75
N CYS A 374 7.09 -9.55 12.19
CA CYS A 374 5.72 -9.91 11.78
C CYS A 374 5.74 -10.93 10.63
N VAL A 375 6.71 -10.79 9.72
CA VAL A 375 6.85 -11.67 8.55
C VAL A 375 7.61 -12.94 8.89
N ALA A 376 8.80 -12.80 9.50
CA ALA A 376 9.63 -13.95 9.86
C ALA A 376 8.95 -14.86 10.88
N ALA A 377 8.33 -14.29 11.91
CA ALA A 377 7.91 -15.05 13.08
C ALA A 377 6.47 -14.80 13.55
N GLY A 378 5.70 -13.92 12.91
CA GLY A 378 4.32 -13.65 13.30
C GLY A 378 3.44 -14.91 13.20
N LYS A 379 2.52 -15.12 14.14
CA LYS A 379 1.59 -16.25 14.07
C LYS A 379 0.64 -16.08 12.87
N ARG A 380 0.45 -17.14 12.08
CA ARG A 380 -0.29 -17.14 10.82
C ARG A 380 -1.57 -17.99 10.96
N ARG A 381 -2.68 -17.53 10.39
CA ARG A 381 -4.01 -18.14 10.55
C ARG A 381 -4.50 -18.75 9.25
N ILE A 382 -4.33 -20.07 9.10
CA ILE A 382 -4.80 -20.80 7.89
C ILE A 382 -6.28 -20.53 7.62
N ASN A 383 -7.13 -20.61 8.65
CA ASN A 383 -8.57 -20.41 8.49
C ASN A 383 -8.93 -18.98 8.11
N ALA A 384 -8.24 -17.97 8.64
CA ALA A 384 -8.48 -16.58 8.25
C ALA A 384 -8.10 -16.34 6.79
N THR A 385 -6.98 -16.90 6.33
CA THR A 385 -6.59 -16.85 4.92
C THR A 385 -7.62 -17.52 4.02
N LYS A 386 -8.11 -18.71 4.37
CA LYS A 386 -9.17 -19.39 3.60
C LYS A 386 -10.48 -18.60 3.57
N ASN A 387 -10.88 -18.02 4.69
CA ASN A 387 -12.15 -17.31 4.80
C ASN A 387 -12.11 -15.99 4.03
N PHE A 388 -11.02 -15.24 4.12
CA PHE A 388 -10.91 -13.93 3.46
C PHE A 388 -11.00 -14.00 1.93
N TYR A 389 -10.44 -15.03 1.31
CA TYR A 389 -10.49 -15.18 -0.15
C TYR A 389 -11.74 -15.92 -0.67
N LYS A 390 -12.65 -16.32 0.22
CA LYS A 390 -13.98 -16.85 -0.13
C LYS A 390 -15.07 -15.79 -0.08
N GLU A 391 -14.82 -14.71 0.67
CA GLU A 391 -15.65 -13.52 0.77
C GLU A 391 -15.37 -12.60 -0.41
#